data_AF-A0A7C3N7U0-F1
#
_entry.id   AF-A0A7C3N7U0-F1
#
_cell.length_a   1.000
_cell.length_b   1.000
_cell.length_c   1.000
_cell.angle_alpha   90.00
_cell.angle_beta   90.00
_cell.angle_gamma   90.00
#
_symmetry.space_group_name_H-M   'P 1'
#
loop_
_entity.id
_entity.type
_entity.pdbx_description
1 polymer ?
#
loop_
_entity_poly.entity_id
_entity_poly.type
_entity_poly.pdbx_seq_one_letter_code
_entity_poly.pdbx_strand_id
1 'polypeptide(L)'
;MENFKDFILKGKRLESFTEKVEFFVDLFSKTKYKEFYQSIIILYNLLNIFEDRYQVIFHLFNHYLYLKIYPESFSLMKELKERKEDFFSLLQKYPLPEEFSNKNLDEIKIFLDFLIKEKDNFGALYYELATISKGLVDGDLNDSFFKKAIDFSEGDAKVRIILRYSDILLKEGKEEGSIEILTFYINELDNSFLQLMYKLASIYEIKDQTKAVQIYEKISKYDPDFLDVQEKISKLTNGEKEYKIKNTEKFDLGNENHIHFL
;
A
#
# COMPACT_ATOMS: atom_id res chain seq x y z
N MET A 1 -3.08 22.00 -18.49
CA MET A 1 -3.26 21.89 -17.02
C MET A 1 -2.14 21.00 -16.54
N GLU A 2 -1.16 21.53 -15.80
CA GLU A 2 -0.03 20.72 -15.30
C GLU A 2 -0.55 19.64 -14.34
N ASN A 3 0.02 18.43 -14.42
CA ASN A 3 -0.37 17.31 -13.56
C ASN A 3 0.13 17.58 -12.12
N PHE A 4 -0.63 17.21 -11.08
CA PHE A 4 -0.23 17.34 -9.67
C PHE A 4 1.20 16.82 -9.41
N LYS A 5 1.56 15.71 -10.05
CA LYS A 5 2.91 15.14 -10.00
C LYS A 5 3.99 16.15 -10.43
N ASP A 6 3.74 16.91 -11.48
CA ASP A 6 4.69 17.88 -12.02
C ASP A 6 4.89 19.04 -11.05
N PHE A 7 3.83 19.49 -10.36
CA PHE A 7 3.93 20.50 -9.31
C PHE A 7 4.81 20.05 -8.15
N ILE A 8 4.62 18.82 -7.65
CA ILE A 8 5.46 18.30 -6.56
C ILE A 8 6.92 18.19 -7.00
N LEU A 9 7.18 17.64 -8.19
CA LEU A 9 8.55 17.50 -8.70
C LEU A 9 9.21 18.86 -8.95
N LYS A 10 8.46 19.86 -9.41
CA LYS A 10 8.93 21.24 -9.56
C LYS A 10 9.34 21.82 -8.20
N GLY A 11 8.50 21.71 -7.18
CA GLY A 11 8.81 22.21 -5.83
C GLY A 11 10.05 21.53 -5.23
N LYS A 12 10.21 20.22 -5.42
CA LYS A 12 11.39 19.48 -4.92
C LYS A 12 12.70 19.92 -5.57
N ARG A 13 12.67 20.40 -6.82
CA ARG A 13 13.85 20.89 -7.56
C ARG A 13 14.29 22.30 -7.20
N LEU A 14 13.46 23.06 -6.47
CA LEU A 14 13.87 24.40 -6.01
C LEU A 14 15.06 24.29 -5.05
N GLU A 15 16.08 25.12 -5.27
CA GLU A 15 17.30 25.11 -4.45
C GLU A 15 17.17 26.03 -3.23
N SER A 16 16.51 27.19 -3.41
CA SER A 16 16.28 28.14 -2.33
C SER A 16 15.27 27.60 -1.32
N PHE A 17 15.65 27.64 -0.04
CA PHE A 17 14.76 27.30 1.07
C PHE A 17 13.47 28.13 1.04
N THR A 18 13.61 29.46 0.90
CA THR A 18 12.48 30.40 0.90
C THR A 18 11.52 30.12 -0.25
N GLU A 19 12.04 29.95 -1.47
CA GLU A 19 11.21 29.66 -2.65
C GLU A 19 10.47 28.32 -2.49
N LYS A 20 11.16 27.31 -1.93
CA LYS A 20 10.57 25.99 -1.70
C LYS A 20 9.44 26.05 -0.67
N VAL A 21 9.64 26.76 0.43
CA VAL A 21 8.61 27.00 1.46
C VAL A 21 7.41 27.70 0.86
N GLU A 22 7.61 28.84 0.21
CA GLU A 22 6.54 29.63 -0.41
C GLU A 22 5.74 28.82 -1.42
N PHE A 23 6.44 28.05 -2.27
CA PHE A 23 5.82 27.18 -3.26
C PHE A 23 4.90 26.12 -2.62
N PHE A 24 5.39 25.36 -1.64
CA PHE A 24 4.60 24.29 -1.04
C PHE A 24 3.48 24.83 -0.13
N VAL A 25 3.68 25.99 0.52
CA VAL A 25 2.62 26.64 1.32
C VAL A 25 1.50 27.19 0.44
N ASP A 26 1.83 27.80 -0.71
CA ASP A 26 0.84 28.24 -1.69
C ASP A 26 0.08 27.04 -2.28
N LEU A 27 0.81 26.00 -2.68
CA LEU A 27 0.21 24.76 -3.20
C LEU A 27 -0.72 24.11 -2.16
N PHE A 28 -0.29 24.01 -0.89
CA PHE A 28 -1.14 23.53 0.19
C PHE A 28 -2.38 24.39 0.37
N SER A 29 -2.24 25.71 0.36
CA SER A 29 -3.36 26.65 0.56
C SER A 29 -4.44 26.53 -0.52
N LYS A 30 -4.06 26.19 -1.75
CA LYS A 30 -4.99 25.96 -2.87
C LYS A 30 -5.68 24.59 -2.82
N THR A 31 -5.03 23.61 -2.18
CA THR A 31 -5.42 22.18 -2.20
C THR A 31 -6.16 21.75 -0.93
N LYS A 32 -5.86 22.38 0.22
CA LYS A 32 -6.41 22.02 1.54
C LYS A 32 -7.94 21.97 1.52
N TYR A 33 -8.50 20.90 2.08
CA TYR A 33 -9.94 20.62 2.15
C TYR A 33 -10.66 20.43 0.80
N LYS A 34 -9.94 20.33 -0.32
CA LYS A 34 -10.51 19.97 -1.64
C LYS A 34 -10.00 18.61 -2.11
N GLU A 35 -8.69 18.39 -1.97
CA GLU A 35 -8.04 17.18 -2.47
C GLU A 35 -7.17 16.59 -1.36
N PHE A 36 -7.80 15.92 -0.40
CA PHE A 36 -7.17 15.51 0.86
C PHE A 36 -5.90 14.66 0.69
N TYR A 37 -5.92 13.68 -0.23
CA TYR A 37 -4.74 12.86 -0.53
C TYR A 37 -3.56 13.69 -1.03
N GLN A 38 -3.82 14.64 -1.93
CA GLN A 38 -2.79 15.53 -2.46
C GLN A 38 -2.28 16.48 -1.38
N SER A 39 -3.18 17.02 -0.54
CA SER A 39 -2.79 17.82 0.62
C SER A 39 -1.87 17.08 1.57
N ILE A 40 -2.12 15.81 1.85
CA ILE A 40 -1.23 14.97 2.67
C ILE A 40 0.15 14.84 2.04
N ILE A 41 0.24 14.61 0.72
CA ILE A 41 1.52 14.54 0.00
C ILE A 41 2.29 15.86 0.10
N ILE A 42 1.60 17.00 -0.03
CA ILE A 42 2.21 18.32 0.12
C ILE A 42 2.73 18.51 1.56
N LEU A 43 1.93 18.12 2.56
CA LEU A 43 2.30 18.23 3.97
C LEU A 43 3.52 17.38 4.32
N TYR A 44 3.65 16.18 3.76
CA TYR A 44 4.88 15.37 3.93
C TYR A 44 6.11 16.02 3.29
N ASN A 45 5.95 16.73 2.17
CA ASN A 45 7.05 17.52 1.61
C ASN A 45 7.42 18.71 2.51
N LEU A 46 6.43 19.35 3.16
CA LEU A 46 6.66 20.43 4.14
C LEU A 46 7.34 19.92 5.43
N LEU A 47 7.04 18.70 5.90
CA LEU A 47 7.71 18.10 7.07
C LEU A 47 9.22 17.96 6.90
N ASN A 48 9.69 17.80 5.67
CA ASN A 48 11.12 17.69 5.36
C ASN A 48 11.82 19.05 5.25
N ILE A 49 11.06 20.15 5.33
CA ILE A 49 11.58 21.51 5.18
C ILE A 49 11.63 22.23 6.53
N PHE A 50 10.56 22.14 7.33
CA PHE A 50 10.47 22.86 8.59
C PHE A 50 11.14 22.13 9.76
N GLU A 51 11.89 22.88 10.57
CA GLU A 51 12.42 22.41 11.85
C GLU A 51 11.32 22.32 12.92
N ASP A 52 10.53 23.39 13.08
CA ASP A 52 9.28 23.33 13.85
C ASP A 52 8.15 22.78 12.97
N ARG A 53 7.82 21.50 13.20
CA ARG A 53 6.85 20.75 12.41
C ARG A 53 5.44 20.80 12.97
N TYR A 54 5.20 21.49 14.10
CA TYR A 54 3.96 21.35 14.86
C TYR A 54 2.70 21.68 14.04
N GLN A 55 2.70 22.78 13.30
CA GLN A 55 1.56 23.16 12.46
C GLN A 55 1.34 22.18 11.30
N VAL A 56 2.40 21.63 10.72
CA VAL A 56 2.30 20.62 9.65
C VAL A 56 1.72 19.32 10.20
N ILE A 57 2.16 18.89 11.39
CA ILE A 57 1.62 17.73 12.12
C ILE A 57 0.14 17.92 12.42
N PHE A 58 -0.28 19.11 12.88
CA PHE A 58 -1.69 19.42 13.09
C PHE A 58 -2.51 19.31 11.80
N HIS A 59 -1.98 19.83 10.69
CA HIS A 59 -2.66 19.70 9.40
C HIS A 59 -2.75 18.24 8.93
N LEU A 60 -1.71 17.44 9.10
CA LEU A 60 -1.75 16.00 8.80
C LEU A 60 -2.81 15.30 9.64
N PHE A 61 -2.80 15.53 10.95
CA PHE A 61 -3.81 15.02 11.88
C PHE A 61 -5.22 15.34 11.40
N ASN A 62 -5.48 16.60 11.05
CA ASN A 62 -6.80 17.04 10.60
C ASN A 62 -7.19 16.39 9.26
N HIS A 63 -6.28 16.33 8.28
CA HIS A 63 -6.57 15.69 6.98
C HIS A 63 -6.82 14.19 7.11
N TYR A 64 -6.12 13.51 8.02
CA TYR A 64 -6.39 12.11 8.32
C TYR A 64 -7.76 11.90 8.97
N LEU A 65 -8.24 12.83 9.80
CA LEU A 65 -9.62 12.77 10.31
C LEU A 65 -10.65 12.91 9.18
N TYR A 66 -10.46 13.86 8.27
CA TYR A 66 -11.37 14.03 7.11
C TYR A 66 -11.37 12.81 6.17
N LEU A 67 -10.22 12.18 5.96
CA LEU A 67 -10.12 10.93 5.19
C LEU A 67 -10.52 9.69 5.98
N LYS A 68 -10.84 9.82 7.27
CA LYS A 68 -11.16 8.71 8.16
C LYS A 68 -10.05 7.68 8.31
N ILE A 69 -8.79 8.09 8.14
CA ILE A 69 -7.62 7.25 8.38
C ILE A 69 -7.22 7.42 9.85
N TYR A 70 -8.10 6.95 10.72
CA TYR A 70 -8.03 7.18 12.16
C TYR A 70 -6.74 6.69 12.83
N PRO A 71 -6.10 5.57 12.43
CA PRO A 71 -4.82 5.16 13.01
C PRO A 71 -3.72 6.24 12.91
N GLU A 72 -3.64 6.98 11.80
CA GLU A 72 -2.66 8.04 11.59
C GLU A 72 -2.99 9.23 12.48
N SER A 73 -4.24 9.69 12.47
CA SER A 73 -4.69 10.75 13.37
C SER A 73 -4.36 10.39 14.82
N PHE A 74 -4.60 9.15 15.21
CA PHE A 74 -4.29 8.67 16.55
C PHE A 74 -2.79 8.70 16.86
N SER A 75 -1.94 8.27 15.92
CA SER A 75 -0.48 8.27 16.10
C SER A 75 0.11 9.67 16.31
N LEU A 76 -0.47 10.70 15.68
CA LEU A 76 -0.01 12.09 15.76
C LEU A 76 -0.45 12.79 17.06
N MET A 77 -1.37 12.20 17.82
CA MET A 77 -1.89 12.82 19.04
C MET A 77 -0.84 13.07 20.10
N LYS A 78 0.18 12.20 20.20
CA LYS A 78 1.26 12.35 21.16
C LYS A 78 1.99 13.67 20.95
N GLU A 79 2.37 13.96 19.70
CA GLU A 79 3.07 15.19 19.32
C GLU A 79 2.19 16.42 19.54
N LEU A 80 0.89 16.33 19.23
CA LEU A 80 -0.04 17.45 19.44
C LEU A 80 -0.27 17.79 20.91
N LYS A 81 -0.21 16.80 21.81
CA LYS A 81 -0.40 16.98 23.26
C LYS A 81 0.70 17.79 23.93
N GLU A 82 1.90 17.85 23.33
CA GLU A 82 3.06 18.53 23.92
C GLU A 82 2.89 20.07 23.93
N ARG A 83 2.09 20.63 23.02
CA ARG A 83 1.86 22.08 22.88
C ARG A 83 0.37 22.43 22.87
N LYS A 84 -0.32 22.20 24.01
CA LYS A 84 -1.79 22.34 24.11
C LYS A 84 -2.32 23.72 23.69
N GLU A 85 -1.63 24.80 24.04
CA GLU A 85 -2.06 26.17 23.69
C GLU A 85 -2.07 26.38 22.17
N ASP A 86 -1.04 25.90 21.48
CA ASP A 86 -0.95 25.96 20.03
C ASP A 86 -2.02 25.11 19.36
N PHE A 87 -2.31 23.93 19.91
CA PHE A 87 -3.43 23.09 19.45
C PHE A 87 -4.75 23.88 19.46
N PHE A 88 -5.09 24.53 20.58
CA PHE A 88 -6.33 25.32 20.69
C PHE A 88 -6.36 26.50 19.72
N SER A 89 -5.23 27.21 19.56
CA SER A 89 -5.10 28.31 18.60
C SER A 89 -5.31 27.85 17.14
N LEU A 90 -4.78 26.67 16.79
CA LEU A 90 -4.97 26.08 15.46
C LEU A 90 -6.39 25.59 15.23
N LEU A 91 -7.05 25.00 16.23
CA LEU A 91 -8.45 24.57 16.15
C LEU A 91 -9.41 25.73 15.83
N GLN A 92 -9.15 26.93 16.37
CA GLN A 92 -9.97 28.11 16.07
C GLN A 92 -9.86 28.56 14.61
N LYS A 93 -8.74 28.27 13.94
CA LYS A 93 -8.48 28.66 12.54
C LYS A 93 -8.84 27.56 11.54
N TYR A 94 -8.76 26.31 11.97
CA TYR A 94 -8.85 25.14 11.13
C TYR A 94 -9.76 24.09 11.78
N PRO A 95 -11.07 24.13 11.48
CA PRO A 95 -12.01 23.25 12.13
C PRO A 95 -11.74 21.78 11.78
N LEU A 96 -11.93 20.92 12.78
CA LEU A 96 -11.98 19.47 12.60
C LEU A 96 -13.29 19.07 11.90
N PRO A 97 -13.40 17.82 11.40
CA PRO A 97 -14.68 17.29 10.94
C PRO A 97 -15.74 17.40 12.04
N GLU A 98 -17.01 17.52 11.64
CA GLU A 98 -18.16 17.79 12.54
C GLU A 98 -18.24 16.82 13.73
N GLU A 99 -17.96 15.54 13.52
CA GLU A 99 -17.97 14.52 14.57
C GLU A 99 -16.92 14.75 15.68
N PHE A 100 -15.89 15.57 15.43
CA PHE A 100 -14.84 15.95 16.38
C PHE A 100 -14.90 17.41 16.84
N SER A 101 -15.75 18.27 16.25
CA SER A 101 -15.63 19.74 16.37
C SER A 101 -15.81 20.30 17.79
N ASN A 102 -16.49 19.56 18.67
CA ASN A 102 -16.75 19.96 20.06
C ASN A 102 -15.97 19.13 21.09
N LYS A 103 -15.01 18.31 20.63
CA LYS A 103 -14.24 17.41 21.49
C LYS A 103 -12.87 18.01 21.81
N ASN A 104 -12.46 17.92 23.07
CA ASN A 104 -11.07 18.18 23.44
C ASN A 104 -10.17 17.01 22.99
N LEU A 105 -8.85 17.17 23.09
CA LEU A 105 -7.89 16.18 22.58
C LEU A 105 -7.98 14.81 23.29
N ASP A 106 -8.41 14.75 24.54
CA ASP A 106 -8.61 13.47 25.24
C ASP A 106 -9.91 12.78 24.80
N GLU A 107 -10.97 13.55 24.57
CA GLU A 107 -12.24 13.04 24.01
C GLU A 107 -12.06 12.54 22.57
N ILE A 108 -11.30 13.28 21.75
CA ILE A 108 -10.94 12.83 20.39
C ILE A 108 -10.17 11.51 20.47
N LYS A 109 -9.25 11.37 21.44
CA LYS A 109 -8.46 10.14 21.59
C LYS A 109 -9.35 8.94 21.85
N ILE A 110 -10.24 9.06 22.83
CA ILE A 110 -11.20 8.00 23.19
C ILE A 110 -12.06 7.63 21.99
N PHE A 111 -12.51 8.64 21.24
CA PHE A 111 -13.37 8.41 20.07
C PHE A 111 -12.62 7.72 18.92
N LEU A 112 -11.37 8.11 18.64
CA LEU A 112 -10.52 7.43 17.67
C LEU A 112 -10.22 5.99 18.09
N ASP A 113 -9.91 5.75 19.36
CA ASP A 113 -9.71 4.41 19.91
C ASP A 113 -10.93 3.50 19.68
N PHE A 114 -12.13 4.06 19.74
CA PHE A 114 -13.37 3.35 19.42
C PHE A 114 -13.49 3.07 17.91
N LEU A 115 -13.34 4.10 17.07
CA LEU A 115 -13.49 3.99 15.61
C LEU A 115 -12.48 3.02 14.98
N ILE A 116 -11.25 2.96 15.50
CA ILE A 116 -10.23 2.02 15.03
C ILE A 116 -10.64 0.56 15.30
N LYS A 117 -11.34 0.29 16.41
CA LYS A 117 -11.78 -1.06 16.80
C LYS A 117 -12.96 -1.57 15.98
N GLU A 118 -13.79 -0.69 15.45
CA GLU A 118 -14.96 -1.05 14.63
C GLU A 118 -14.59 -1.66 13.26
N LYS A 119 -13.28 -1.86 12.97
CA LYS A 119 -12.73 -2.41 11.71
C LYS A 119 -13.32 -1.72 10.48
N ASP A 120 -12.73 -0.58 10.11
CA ASP A 120 -13.05 0.15 8.89
C ASP A 120 -12.20 -0.33 7.69
N ASN A 121 -12.55 0.10 6.48
CA ASN A 121 -11.84 -0.20 5.23
C ASN A 121 -10.50 0.60 5.11
N PHE A 122 -9.69 0.59 6.16
CA PHE A 122 -8.40 1.30 6.20
C PHE A 122 -7.44 0.81 5.12
N GLY A 123 -7.48 -0.49 4.80
CA GLY A 123 -6.64 -1.09 3.75
C GLY A 123 -6.76 -0.38 2.40
N ALA A 124 -7.99 -0.07 1.97
CA ALA A 124 -8.23 0.66 0.72
C ALA A 124 -7.72 2.11 0.79
N LEU A 125 -7.91 2.80 1.91
CA LEU A 125 -7.47 4.19 2.09
C LEU A 125 -5.94 4.31 2.04
N TYR A 126 -5.23 3.38 2.69
CA TYR A 126 -3.77 3.31 2.62
C TYR A 126 -3.27 2.95 1.23
N TYR A 127 -3.95 2.03 0.54
CA TYR A 127 -3.56 1.64 -0.81
C TYR A 127 -3.68 2.83 -1.78
N GLU A 128 -4.70 3.66 -1.61
CA GLU A 128 -4.86 4.89 -2.38
C GLU A 128 -3.75 5.90 -2.06
N LEU A 129 -3.44 6.13 -0.77
CA LEU A 129 -2.28 6.95 -0.38
C LEU A 129 -0.97 6.45 -0.99
N ALA A 130 -0.70 5.15 -0.90
CA ALA A 130 0.49 4.52 -1.44
C ALA A 130 0.59 4.72 -2.96
N THR A 131 -0.53 4.58 -3.67
CA THR A 131 -0.58 4.73 -5.13
C THR A 131 -0.37 6.17 -5.57
N ILE A 132 -1.04 7.14 -4.95
CA ILE A 132 -0.96 8.55 -5.33
C ILE A 132 0.39 9.15 -4.91
N SER A 133 0.94 8.74 -3.76
CA SER A 133 2.20 9.29 -3.23
C SER A 133 3.47 8.72 -3.86
N LYS A 134 3.34 7.72 -4.76
CA LYS A 134 4.47 7.03 -5.39
C LYS A 134 5.44 7.99 -6.08
N GLY A 135 6.68 8.03 -5.60
CA GLY A 135 7.74 8.92 -6.11
C GLY A 135 7.54 10.42 -5.79
N LEU A 136 6.52 10.76 -5.01
CA LEU A 136 6.21 12.14 -4.59
C LEU A 136 6.67 12.41 -3.16
N VAL A 137 6.62 11.41 -2.29
CA VAL A 137 7.11 11.46 -0.91
C VAL A 137 8.41 10.67 -0.76
N ASP A 138 8.93 10.60 0.47
CA ASP A 138 10.04 9.73 0.83
C ASP A 138 9.73 8.25 0.52
N GLY A 139 10.73 7.50 0.08
CA GLY A 139 10.55 6.10 -0.35
C GLY A 139 10.08 5.20 0.79
N ASP A 140 10.67 5.34 1.97
CA ASP A 140 10.33 4.51 3.13
C ASP A 140 8.91 4.83 3.63
N LEU A 141 8.50 6.10 3.51
CA LEU A 141 7.13 6.49 3.81
C LEU A 141 6.12 5.88 2.83
N ASN A 142 6.42 5.87 1.53
CA ASN A 142 5.55 5.23 0.54
C ASN A 142 5.43 3.72 0.78
N ASP A 143 6.56 3.06 1.08
CA ASP A 143 6.63 1.65 1.43
C ASP A 143 5.82 1.35 2.71
N SER A 144 5.83 2.26 3.69
CA SER A 144 5.00 2.16 4.89
C SER A 144 3.50 2.18 4.59
N PHE A 145 3.04 3.03 3.66
CA PHE A 145 1.63 3.03 3.26
C PHE A 145 1.22 1.72 2.58
N PHE A 146 2.07 1.14 1.73
CA PHE A 146 1.79 -0.19 1.16
C PHE A 146 1.69 -1.27 2.24
N LYS A 147 2.61 -1.29 3.21
CA LYS A 147 2.56 -2.26 4.32
C LYS A 147 1.29 -2.12 5.14
N LYS A 148 0.91 -0.90 5.53
CA LYS A 148 -0.37 -0.65 6.23
C LYS A 148 -1.57 -1.07 5.39
N ALA A 149 -1.56 -0.80 4.09
CA ALA A 149 -2.63 -1.24 3.20
C ALA A 149 -2.81 -2.77 3.22
N ILE A 150 -1.72 -3.52 3.28
CA ILE A 150 -1.73 -4.98 3.36
C ILE A 150 -2.19 -5.44 4.75
N ASP A 151 -1.68 -4.85 5.82
CA ASP A 151 -1.98 -5.26 7.20
C ASP A 151 -3.45 -5.02 7.57
N PHE A 152 -4.07 -3.97 7.01
CA PHE A 152 -5.49 -3.65 7.17
C PHE A 152 -6.40 -4.25 6.08
N SER A 153 -5.88 -5.11 5.22
CA SER A 153 -6.68 -5.82 4.22
C SER A 153 -6.78 -7.31 4.54
N GLU A 154 -7.87 -7.93 4.10
CA GLU A 154 -8.13 -9.37 4.25
C GLU A 154 -8.47 -9.99 2.88
N GLY A 155 -8.35 -11.32 2.77
CA GLY A 155 -8.71 -12.09 1.56
C GLY A 155 -8.05 -11.59 0.27
N ASP A 156 -8.80 -11.62 -0.83
CA ASP A 156 -8.30 -11.26 -2.16
C ASP A 156 -7.78 -9.83 -2.29
N ALA A 157 -8.33 -8.89 -1.51
CA ALA A 157 -7.86 -7.51 -1.52
C ALA A 157 -6.40 -7.45 -1.03
N LYS A 158 -6.08 -8.17 0.06
CA LYS A 158 -4.73 -8.27 0.59
C LYS A 158 -3.76 -8.82 -0.46
N VAL A 159 -4.13 -9.91 -1.13
CA VAL A 159 -3.32 -10.56 -2.17
C VAL A 159 -3.04 -9.61 -3.33
N ARG A 160 -4.09 -8.92 -3.83
CA ARG A 160 -3.95 -7.96 -4.94
C ARG A 160 -2.99 -6.83 -4.58
N ILE A 161 -3.05 -6.32 -3.36
CA ILE A 161 -2.14 -5.26 -2.89
C ILE A 161 -0.71 -5.79 -2.80
N ILE A 162 -0.49 -6.98 -2.23
CA ILE A 162 0.85 -7.59 -2.14
C ILE A 162 1.47 -7.77 -3.54
N LEU A 163 0.72 -8.37 -4.49
CA LEU A 163 1.18 -8.57 -5.86
C LEU A 163 1.53 -7.24 -6.54
N ARG A 164 0.66 -6.23 -6.38
CA ARG A 164 0.90 -4.91 -6.95
C ARG A 164 2.13 -4.24 -6.36
N TYR A 165 2.32 -4.34 -5.05
CA TYR A 165 3.47 -3.77 -4.38
C TYR A 165 4.77 -4.48 -4.79
N SER A 166 4.76 -5.81 -4.89
CA SER A 166 5.85 -6.60 -5.47
C SER A 166 6.21 -6.13 -6.89
N ASP A 167 5.23 -5.94 -7.77
CA ASP A 167 5.47 -5.41 -9.12
C ASP A 167 6.09 -4.02 -9.13
N ILE A 168 5.71 -3.17 -8.16
CA ILE A 168 6.27 -1.84 -8.01
C ILE A 168 7.75 -1.93 -7.62
N LEU A 169 8.08 -2.74 -6.61
CA LEU A 169 9.45 -2.95 -6.15
C LEU A 169 10.34 -3.49 -7.27
N LEU A 170 9.86 -4.46 -8.05
CA LEU A 170 10.58 -5.00 -9.21
C LEU A 170 10.86 -3.92 -10.27
N LYS A 171 9.87 -3.07 -10.59
CA LYS A 171 10.04 -1.96 -11.55
C LYS A 171 11.03 -0.89 -11.07
N GLU A 172 11.22 -0.78 -9.76
CA GLU A 172 12.18 0.13 -9.13
C GLU A 172 13.56 -0.50 -8.94
N GLY A 173 13.76 -1.75 -9.39
CA GLY A 173 15.00 -2.49 -9.20
C GLY A 173 15.21 -3.01 -7.76
N LYS A 174 14.19 -2.90 -6.90
CA LYS A 174 14.19 -3.38 -5.51
C LYS A 174 13.78 -4.87 -5.45
N GLU A 175 14.49 -5.73 -6.18
CA GLU A 175 14.15 -7.16 -6.29
C GLU A 175 14.12 -7.87 -4.92
N GLU A 176 15.12 -7.66 -4.07
CA GLU A 176 15.16 -8.30 -2.75
C GLU A 176 13.98 -7.90 -1.86
N GLY A 177 13.56 -6.63 -1.94
CA GLY A 177 12.36 -6.18 -1.22
C GLY A 177 11.09 -6.88 -1.72
N SER A 178 11.00 -7.16 -3.03
CA SER A 178 9.90 -7.95 -3.59
C SER A 178 9.94 -9.41 -3.11
N ILE A 179 11.12 -10.01 -2.99
CA ILE A 179 11.28 -11.38 -2.47
C ILE A 179 10.89 -11.42 -1.00
N GLU A 180 11.33 -10.45 -0.20
CA GLU A 180 11.06 -10.35 1.23
C GLU A 180 9.56 -10.25 1.50
N ILE A 181 8.85 -9.33 0.84
CA ILE A 181 7.42 -9.11 1.07
C ILE A 181 6.59 -10.34 0.68
N LEU A 182 6.92 -10.98 -0.45
CA LEU A 182 6.23 -12.21 -0.89
C LEU A 182 6.49 -13.35 0.09
N THR A 183 7.75 -13.55 0.49
CA THR A 183 8.11 -14.63 1.42
C THR A 183 7.43 -14.46 2.78
N PHE A 184 7.43 -13.23 3.31
CA PHE A 184 6.76 -12.91 4.57
C PHE A 184 5.27 -13.29 4.53
N TYR A 185 4.53 -12.79 3.55
CA TYR A 185 3.08 -13.04 3.50
C TYR A 185 2.69 -14.44 3.01
N ILE A 186 3.54 -15.14 2.25
CA ILE A 186 3.32 -16.57 1.94
C ILE A 186 3.34 -17.40 3.23
N ASN A 187 4.24 -17.09 4.16
CA ASN A 187 4.36 -17.80 5.43
C ASN A 187 3.26 -17.43 6.43
N GLU A 188 2.82 -16.17 6.46
CA GLU A 188 1.74 -15.69 7.34
C GLU A 188 0.35 -16.20 6.94
N LEU A 189 0.11 -16.42 5.64
CA LEU A 189 -1.22 -16.72 5.09
C LEU A 189 -1.47 -18.22 4.85
N ASP A 190 -0.73 -19.10 5.53
CA ASP A 190 -0.91 -20.57 5.49
C ASP A 190 -1.03 -21.18 4.08
N ASN A 191 -0.24 -20.68 3.12
CA ASN A 191 -0.21 -21.12 1.71
C ASN A 191 -1.54 -20.95 0.95
N SER A 192 -2.51 -20.17 1.45
CA SER A 192 -3.82 -20.02 0.81
C SER A 192 -3.80 -19.21 -0.49
N PHE A 193 -2.67 -18.60 -0.84
CA PHE A 193 -2.55 -17.72 -2.01
C PHE A 193 -1.41 -18.17 -2.92
N LEU A 194 -1.72 -19.21 -3.71
CA LEU A 194 -0.85 -19.76 -4.74
C LEU A 194 -0.35 -18.69 -5.73
N GLN A 195 -1.10 -17.60 -5.93
CA GLN A 195 -0.69 -16.47 -6.76
C GLN A 195 0.57 -15.77 -6.23
N LEU A 196 0.73 -15.64 -4.91
CA LEU A 196 1.94 -15.05 -4.31
C LEU A 196 3.15 -15.97 -4.51
N MET A 197 2.95 -17.28 -4.33
CA MET A 197 3.99 -18.28 -4.56
C MET A 197 4.41 -18.31 -6.03
N TYR A 198 3.45 -18.24 -6.95
CA TYR A 198 3.72 -18.19 -8.39
C TYR A 198 4.54 -16.95 -8.74
N LYS A 199 4.19 -15.79 -8.18
CA LYS A 199 4.98 -14.57 -8.35
C LYS A 199 6.40 -14.73 -7.83
N LEU A 200 6.57 -15.31 -6.64
CA LEU A 200 7.90 -15.57 -6.07
C LEU A 200 8.72 -16.53 -6.95
N ALA A 201 8.12 -17.61 -7.43
CA ALA A 201 8.76 -18.56 -8.33
C ALA A 201 9.22 -17.87 -9.62
N SER A 202 8.38 -17.00 -10.20
CA SER A 202 8.72 -16.25 -11.42
C SER A 202 9.94 -15.35 -11.27
N ILE A 203 10.16 -14.77 -10.07
CA ILE A 203 11.38 -14.00 -9.77
C ILE A 203 12.60 -14.94 -9.72
N TYR A 204 12.44 -16.10 -9.09
CA TYR A 204 13.52 -17.10 -9.01
C TYR A 204 13.84 -17.77 -10.34
N GLU A 205 12.96 -17.76 -11.36
CA GLU A 205 13.29 -18.31 -12.70
C GLU A 205 14.59 -17.70 -13.26
N ILE A 206 14.83 -16.42 -12.95
CA ILE A 206 16.00 -15.68 -13.40
C ILE A 206 17.15 -15.83 -12.41
N LYS A 207 16.85 -15.82 -11.10
CA LYS A 207 17.84 -15.73 -10.03
C LYS A 207 18.41 -17.07 -9.58
N ASP A 208 17.55 -18.08 -9.46
CA ASP A 208 17.86 -19.41 -8.93
C ASP A 208 16.79 -20.41 -9.41
N GLN A 209 17.06 -21.01 -10.58
CA GLN A 209 16.13 -21.94 -11.23
C GLN A 209 15.76 -23.13 -10.32
N THR A 210 16.66 -23.55 -9.43
CA THR A 210 16.39 -24.66 -8.50
C THR A 210 15.31 -24.27 -7.50
N LYS A 211 15.39 -23.06 -6.93
CA LYS A 211 14.34 -22.53 -6.05
C LYS A 211 13.03 -22.30 -6.78
N ALA A 212 13.08 -21.79 -8.02
CA ALA A 212 11.88 -21.61 -8.83
C ALA A 212 11.13 -22.94 -9.00
N VAL A 213 11.84 -24.01 -9.39
CA VAL A 213 11.26 -25.36 -9.52
C VAL A 213 10.68 -25.85 -8.20
N GLN A 214 11.38 -25.68 -7.08
CA GLN A 214 10.87 -26.11 -5.76
C GLN A 214 9.56 -25.42 -5.38
N ILE A 215 9.44 -24.12 -5.66
CA ILE A 215 8.21 -23.36 -5.37
C ILE A 215 7.08 -23.81 -6.31
N TYR A 216 7.36 -23.96 -7.61
CA TYR A 216 6.38 -24.46 -8.58
C TYR A 216 5.89 -25.88 -8.24
N GLU A 217 6.78 -26.79 -7.85
CA GLU A 217 6.40 -28.11 -7.37
C GLU A 217 5.52 -28.05 -6.12
N LYS A 218 5.78 -27.09 -5.23
CA LYS A 218 4.91 -26.87 -4.06
C LYS A 218 3.52 -26.42 -4.50
N ILE A 219 3.42 -25.47 -5.45
CA ILE A 219 2.12 -25.04 -6.00
C ILE A 219 1.36 -26.21 -6.63
N SER A 220 2.03 -27.00 -7.49
CA SER A 220 1.43 -28.18 -8.14
C SER A 220 0.91 -29.24 -7.17
N LYS A 221 1.47 -29.33 -5.96
CA LYS A 221 0.97 -30.26 -4.93
C LYS A 221 -0.35 -29.78 -4.31
N TYR A 222 -0.56 -28.46 -4.22
CA TYR A 222 -1.80 -27.89 -3.71
C TYR A 222 -2.89 -27.84 -4.79
N ASP A 223 -2.51 -27.40 -5.99
CA ASP A 223 -3.39 -27.31 -7.14
C ASP A 223 -2.62 -27.72 -8.42
N PRO A 224 -2.83 -28.96 -8.90
CA PRO A 224 -2.16 -29.48 -10.10
C PRO A 224 -2.45 -28.69 -11.38
N ASP A 225 -3.61 -28.03 -11.45
CA ASP A 225 -4.12 -27.29 -12.62
C ASP A 225 -3.90 -25.78 -12.49
N PHE A 226 -3.14 -25.34 -11.49
CA PHE A 226 -2.86 -23.93 -11.26
C PHE A 226 -2.01 -23.33 -12.39
N LEU A 227 -2.65 -22.50 -13.22
CA LEU A 227 -2.02 -21.74 -14.31
C LEU A 227 -1.15 -22.65 -15.22
N ASP A 228 0.06 -22.21 -15.55
CA ASP A 228 1.03 -22.89 -16.41
C ASP A 228 2.16 -23.56 -15.61
N VAL A 229 1.95 -23.87 -14.33
CA VAL A 229 3.00 -24.36 -13.42
C VAL A 229 3.72 -25.61 -13.94
N GLN A 230 3.01 -26.57 -14.53
CA GLN A 230 3.64 -27.77 -15.11
C GLN A 230 4.56 -27.43 -16.28
N GLU A 231 4.12 -26.51 -17.14
CA GLU A 231 4.91 -26.05 -18.28
C GLU A 231 6.18 -25.33 -17.80
N LYS A 232 6.06 -24.51 -16.74
CA LYS A 232 7.21 -23.84 -16.11
C LYS A 232 8.22 -24.83 -15.56
N ILE A 233 7.79 -25.86 -14.82
CA ILE A 233 8.68 -26.91 -14.30
C ILE A 233 9.40 -27.60 -15.46
N SER A 234 8.65 -28.08 -16.47
CA SER A 234 9.21 -28.80 -17.61
C SER A 234 10.29 -27.99 -18.34
N LYS A 235 10.04 -26.69 -18.57
CA LYS A 235 10.99 -25.77 -19.22
C LYS A 235 12.26 -25.59 -18.39
N LEU A 236 12.12 -25.39 -17.08
CA LEU A 236 13.26 -25.16 -16.19
C LEU A 236 14.11 -26.40 -15.96
N THR A 237 13.57 -27.61 -16.18
CA THR A 237 14.29 -28.88 -16.05
C THR A 237 14.75 -29.48 -17.37
N ASN A 238 14.72 -28.72 -18.49
CA ASN A 238 15.10 -29.21 -19.83
C ASN A 238 14.41 -30.53 -20.23
N GLY A 239 13.17 -30.76 -19.79
CA GLY A 239 12.43 -32.00 -20.06
C GLY A 239 12.93 -33.26 -19.34
N GLU A 240 13.91 -33.19 -18.44
CA GLU A 240 14.37 -34.36 -17.66
C GLU A 240 13.27 -34.89 -16.71
N LYS A 241 12.33 -34.02 -16.33
CA LYS A 241 11.05 -34.38 -15.72
C LYS A 241 9.95 -34.27 -16.78
N GLU A 242 9.89 -35.24 -17.70
CA GLU A 242 8.68 -35.43 -18.53
C GLU A 242 7.52 -35.78 -17.59
N TYR A 243 6.75 -34.77 -17.19
CA TYR A 243 5.47 -34.98 -16.53
C TYR A 243 4.51 -35.55 -17.58
N LYS A 244 4.40 -36.89 -17.57
CA LYS A 244 3.29 -37.56 -18.23
C LYS A 244 2.02 -37.03 -17.62
N ILE A 245 1.27 -36.22 -18.38
CA ILE A 245 -0.13 -35.90 -18.11
C ILE A 245 -0.81 -37.25 -17.85
N LYS A 246 -1.15 -37.51 -16.59
CA LYS A 246 -1.84 -38.75 -16.22
C LYS A 246 -3.24 -38.66 -16.80
N ASN A 247 -3.52 -39.55 -17.76
CA ASN A 247 -4.81 -39.82 -18.39
C ASN A 247 -5.34 -38.77 -19.37
N THR A 248 -4.83 -38.82 -20.60
CA THR A 248 -5.68 -38.62 -21.80
C THR A 248 -6.29 -39.94 -22.29
N GLU A 249 -6.44 -40.93 -21.41
CA GLU A 249 -7.20 -42.14 -21.74
C GLU A 249 -8.69 -41.79 -21.80
N LYS A 250 -9.14 -41.47 -23.02
CA LYS A 250 -10.52 -41.31 -23.49
C LYS A 250 -11.32 -40.20 -22.80
N PHE A 251 -11.06 -38.97 -23.21
CA PHE A 251 -12.14 -37.99 -23.28
C PHE A 251 -13.11 -38.42 -24.40
N ASP A 252 -14.25 -38.97 -24.00
CA ASP A 252 -15.39 -39.22 -24.88
C ASP A 252 -16.04 -37.86 -25.18
N LEU A 253 -15.79 -37.32 -26.37
CA LEU A 253 -16.32 -36.04 -26.88
C LEU A 253 -17.86 -36.04 -27.03
N GLY A 254 -18.56 -37.09 -26.60
CA GLY A 254 -20.00 -37.27 -26.77
C GLY A 254 -20.91 -36.71 -25.67
N ASN A 255 -20.39 -36.13 -24.57
CA ASN A 255 -21.22 -35.84 -23.39
C ASN A 255 -21.12 -34.42 -22.79
N GLU A 256 -20.56 -33.44 -23.51
CA GLU A 256 -20.63 -32.03 -23.09
C GLU A 256 -21.90 -31.35 -23.60
N ASN A 257 -23.00 -31.52 -22.88
CA ASN A 257 -24.17 -30.64 -23.00
C ASN A 257 -24.65 -30.06 -21.67
N HIS A 258 -23.82 -30.09 -20.62
CA HIS A 258 -24.17 -29.47 -19.34
C HIS A 258 -22.95 -28.85 -18.65
N ILE A 259 -22.40 -27.78 -19.24
CA ILE A 259 -21.61 -26.82 -18.47
C ILE A 259 -22.54 -25.66 -18.13
N HIS A 260 -23.08 -25.68 -16.91
CA HIS A 260 -23.74 -24.53 -16.32
C HIS A 260 -22.66 -23.62 -15.74
N PHE A 261 -22.54 -22.42 -16.31
CA PHE A 261 -21.86 -21.31 -15.64
C PHE A 261 -22.69 -20.92 -14.41
N LEU A 262 -22.09 -21.02 -13.23
CA LEU A 262 -22.46 -20.27 -12.03
C LEU A 262 -21.30 -19.35 -11.68
#